data_AF-A0A2W1ZWK5-F1
#
_entry.id   AF-A0A2W1ZWK5-F1
#
_cell.length_a   1.000
_cell.length_b   1.000
_cell.length_c   1.000
_cell.angle_alpha   90.00
_cell.angle_beta   90.00
_cell.angle_gamma   90.00
#
_symmetry.space_group_name_H-M   'P 1'
#
loop_
_entity.id
_entity.type
_entity.pdbx_description
1 polymer ?
#
loop_
_entity_poly.entity_id
_entity_poly.type
_entity_poly.pdbx_seq_one_letter_code
_entity_poly.pdbx_strand_id
1 'polypeptide(L)'
;MVLTVLFFVVIGVAAFARTGGTGAGERRVGSCVVQTVPQPGSVTTCARLDLTDADLATQDLRLADLHGASLRGADLRQAVLFGADLRGADLRGADLQGVDLYAADLTGADLRQASLVGANLVGADITDAHIDGVDLTDAKIAGLTVRGTPMELADRTVRSPDGERVSVRIQLELPRGVSSRSCVGQVVRADVGTTEVRCRMSTEAREGRLDQRATITVTGSSR
;
A
#
# COMPACT_ATOMS: atom_id res chain seq x y z
N MET A 1 -61.42 46.91 -30.33
CA MET A 1 -60.46 45.96 -30.94
C MET A 1 -59.28 45.84 -29.99
N VAL A 2 -59.32 44.83 -29.13
CA VAL A 2 -58.28 44.55 -28.12
C VAL A 2 -57.20 43.74 -28.83
N LEU A 3 -55.98 44.29 -28.95
CA LEU A 3 -54.84 43.61 -29.55
C LEU A 3 -53.94 43.10 -28.42
N THR A 4 -54.08 41.82 -28.11
CA THR A 4 -53.30 41.10 -27.10
C THR A 4 -51.85 40.98 -27.59
N VAL A 5 -50.91 41.62 -26.89
CA VAL A 5 -49.47 41.51 -27.16
C VAL A 5 -48.94 40.29 -26.41
N LEU A 6 -48.65 39.20 -27.14
CA LEU A 6 -47.94 38.03 -26.61
C LEU A 6 -46.46 38.38 -26.38
N PHE A 7 -46.02 38.39 -25.12
CA PHE A 7 -44.61 38.37 -24.76
C PHE A 7 -44.04 36.96 -24.98
N PHE A 8 -43.29 36.75 -26.06
CA PHE A 8 -42.44 35.57 -26.21
C PHE A 8 -41.15 35.81 -25.41
N VAL A 9 -41.03 35.16 -24.26
CA VAL A 9 -39.76 35.06 -23.52
C VAL A 9 -38.87 34.10 -24.31
N VAL A 10 -37.95 34.65 -25.11
CA VAL A 10 -36.85 33.90 -25.71
C VAL A 10 -35.85 33.61 -24.58
N ILE A 11 -35.94 32.43 -23.97
CA ILE A 11 -34.89 31.90 -23.11
C ILE A 11 -33.72 31.58 -24.03
N GLY A 12 -32.80 32.52 -24.17
CA GLY A 12 -31.52 32.31 -24.81
C GLY A 12 -30.73 31.29 -24.01
N VAL A 13 -30.74 30.02 -24.45
CA VAL A 13 -29.73 29.05 -24.06
C VAL A 13 -28.42 29.59 -24.60
N ALA A 14 -27.60 30.17 -23.71
CA ALA A 14 -26.24 30.53 -24.03
C ALA A 14 -25.48 29.25 -24.39
N ALA A 15 -25.46 28.94 -25.68
CA ALA A 15 -24.52 28.00 -26.25
C ALA A 15 -23.12 28.60 -26.02
N PHE A 16 -22.48 28.20 -24.93
CA PHE A 16 -21.07 28.48 -24.69
C PHE A 16 -20.28 27.69 -25.73
N ALA A 17 -20.10 28.30 -26.90
CA ALA A 17 -19.12 27.89 -27.87
C ALA A 17 -17.74 27.95 -27.18
N ARG A 18 -17.26 26.80 -26.71
CA ARG A 18 -15.85 26.62 -26.31
C ARG A 18 -15.01 26.74 -27.57
N THR A 19 -14.58 27.96 -27.87
CA THR A 19 -13.44 28.21 -28.75
C THR A 19 -12.16 27.72 -28.06
N GLY A 20 -11.28 27.11 -28.86
CA GLY A 20 -10.18 26.28 -28.41
C GLY A 20 -9.19 26.94 -27.44
N GLY A 21 -8.73 26.11 -26.50
CA GLY A 21 -7.51 26.29 -25.73
C GLY A 21 -6.96 24.90 -25.41
N THR A 22 -5.90 24.49 -26.09
CA THR A 22 -5.10 23.32 -25.77
C THR A 22 -4.40 23.52 -24.43
N GLY A 23 -4.62 22.63 -23.45
CA GLY A 23 -3.75 22.49 -22.27
C GLY A 23 -4.31 22.91 -20.91
N ALA A 24 -5.44 22.34 -20.46
CA ALA A 24 -5.85 22.42 -19.06
C ALA A 24 -6.48 21.10 -18.63
N GLY A 25 -5.70 20.24 -17.97
CA GLY A 25 -6.20 18.97 -17.43
C GLY A 25 -5.16 17.86 -17.31
N GLU A 26 -3.99 17.98 -17.94
CA GLU A 26 -3.00 16.90 -18.02
C GLU A 26 -1.59 17.41 -17.70
N ARG A 27 -0.87 16.70 -16.85
CA ARG A 27 0.55 16.89 -16.55
C ARG A 27 1.32 15.67 -17.05
N ARG A 28 2.36 15.90 -17.84
CA ARG A 28 3.28 14.84 -18.25
C ARG A 28 4.36 14.64 -17.20
N VAL A 29 4.59 13.38 -16.84
CA VAL A 29 5.64 12.93 -15.92
C VAL A 29 6.36 11.79 -16.60
N GLY A 30 7.53 12.08 -17.19
CA GLY A 30 8.14 11.15 -18.14
C GLY A 30 7.18 10.81 -19.28
N SER A 31 6.91 9.52 -19.49
CA SER A 31 5.94 9.01 -20.46
C SER A 31 4.50 8.91 -19.93
N CYS A 32 4.29 9.13 -18.63
CA CYS A 32 2.97 9.09 -17.99
C CYS A 32 2.23 10.41 -18.15
N VAL A 33 0.92 10.34 -18.40
CA VAL A 33 0.04 11.51 -18.44
C VAL A 33 -0.88 11.43 -17.24
N VAL A 34 -0.67 12.32 -16.28
CA VAL A 34 -1.45 12.42 -15.05
C VAL A 34 -2.52 13.48 -15.23
N GLN A 35 -3.76 13.17 -14.89
CA GLN A 35 -4.84 14.15 -14.93
C GLN A 35 -4.70 15.13 -13.75
N THR A 36 -4.56 16.43 -14.04
CA THR A 36 -4.53 17.48 -13.01
C THR A 36 -5.91 17.83 -12.48
N VAL A 37 -6.96 17.42 -13.21
CA VAL A 37 -8.37 17.58 -12.80
C VAL A 37 -9.06 16.23 -12.96
N PRO A 38 -9.39 15.53 -11.86
CA PRO A 38 -10.06 14.25 -11.90
C PRO A 38 -11.44 14.38 -12.56
N GLN A 39 -11.69 13.59 -13.60
CA GLN A 39 -13.00 13.49 -14.24
C GLN A 39 -13.61 12.11 -13.94
N PRO A 40 -14.94 12.01 -13.71
CA PRO A 40 -15.60 10.72 -13.54
C PRO A 40 -15.30 9.80 -14.73
N GLY A 41 -14.69 8.65 -14.46
CA GLY A 41 -14.35 7.64 -15.49
C GLY A 41 -13.02 7.85 -16.22
N SER A 42 -12.26 8.91 -15.93
CA SER A 42 -10.88 9.05 -16.40
C SER A 42 -9.93 8.46 -15.36
N VAL A 43 -9.18 7.43 -15.75
CA VAL A 43 -8.16 6.78 -14.91
C VAL A 43 -6.80 7.07 -15.52
N THR A 44 -5.84 7.50 -14.68
CA THR A 44 -4.44 7.63 -15.09
C THR A 44 -3.87 6.24 -15.36
N THR A 45 -3.47 5.95 -16.60
CA THR A 45 -2.88 4.66 -16.98
C THR A 45 -1.41 4.82 -17.33
N CYS A 46 -0.54 4.33 -16.45
CA CYS A 46 0.91 4.41 -16.57
C CYS A 46 1.58 3.04 -16.29
N ALA A 47 0.83 1.96 -16.53
CA ALA A 47 1.28 0.59 -16.41
C ALA A 47 2.56 0.30 -17.18
N ARG A 48 3.50 -0.39 -16.52
CA ARG A 48 4.79 -0.83 -17.09
C ARG A 48 5.63 0.28 -17.70
N LEU A 49 5.36 1.54 -17.35
CA LEU A 49 6.19 2.66 -17.76
C LEU A 49 7.39 2.83 -16.83
N ASP A 50 8.45 3.44 -17.38
CA ASP A 50 9.58 3.89 -16.59
C ASP A 50 9.30 5.29 -16.03
N LEU A 51 9.15 5.35 -14.72
CA LEU A 51 8.92 6.53 -13.89
C LEU A 51 9.97 6.60 -12.78
N THR A 52 11.17 6.06 -13.04
CA THR A 52 12.31 6.16 -12.14
C THR A 52 12.63 7.63 -11.87
N ASP A 53 12.81 7.97 -10.59
CA ASP A 53 13.05 9.33 -10.07
C ASP A 53 11.98 10.36 -10.48
N ALA A 54 10.79 9.91 -10.87
CA ALA A 54 9.70 10.78 -11.27
C ALA A 54 9.19 11.63 -10.09
N ASP A 55 8.94 12.91 -10.35
CA ASP A 55 8.22 13.78 -9.42
C ASP A 55 6.70 13.59 -9.62
N LEU A 56 6.12 12.80 -8.72
CA LEU A 56 4.70 12.52 -8.57
C LEU A 56 4.16 13.03 -7.23
N ALA A 57 4.89 13.94 -6.56
CA ALA A 57 4.47 14.48 -5.29
C ALA A 57 3.14 15.21 -5.43
N THR A 58 2.27 15.05 -4.43
CA THR A 58 0.94 15.70 -4.34
C THR A 58 -0.03 15.40 -5.49
N GLN A 59 0.28 14.44 -6.36
CA GLN A 59 -0.55 14.14 -7.52
C GLN A 59 -1.80 13.34 -7.15
N ASP A 60 -2.88 13.56 -7.90
CA ASP A 60 -4.06 12.71 -7.87
C ASP A 60 -3.86 11.53 -8.82
N LEU A 61 -3.54 10.38 -8.25
CA LEU A 61 -3.36 9.08 -8.92
C LEU A 61 -4.40 8.08 -8.41
N ARG A 62 -5.59 8.56 -8.01
CA ARG A 62 -6.66 7.70 -7.52
C ARG A 62 -7.06 6.71 -8.60
N LEU A 63 -7.19 5.45 -8.20
CA LEU A 63 -7.53 4.33 -9.07
C LEU A 63 -6.56 4.15 -10.25
N ALA A 64 -5.38 4.80 -10.22
CA ALA A 64 -4.44 4.76 -11.32
C ALA A 64 -3.97 3.33 -11.58
N ASP A 65 -3.78 3.02 -12.86
CA ASP A 65 -3.14 1.78 -13.28
C ASP A 65 -1.63 2.01 -13.39
N LEU A 66 -0.89 1.51 -12.42
CA LEU A 66 0.57 1.56 -12.28
C LEU A 66 1.17 0.15 -12.23
N HIS A 67 0.44 -0.88 -12.64
CA HIS A 67 0.93 -2.26 -12.55
C HIS A 67 2.26 -2.42 -13.30
N GLY A 68 3.24 -3.03 -12.65
CA GLY A 68 4.58 -3.26 -13.19
C GLY A 68 5.36 -1.98 -13.55
N ALA A 69 4.92 -0.79 -13.15
CA ALA A 69 5.67 0.45 -13.41
C ALA A 69 6.99 0.46 -12.61
N SER A 70 8.03 1.06 -13.19
CA SER A 70 9.27 1.36 -12.46
C SER A 70 9.13 2.73 -11.80
N LEU A 71 9.02 2.75 -10.48
CA LEU A 71 8.89 3.96 -9.63
C LEU A 71 10.09 4.07 -8.67
N ARG A 72 11.24 3.51 -9.06
CA ARG A 72 12.45 3.55 -8.24
C ARG A 72 12.85 4.98 -7.94
N GLY A 73 13.09 5.29 -6.66
CA GLY A 73 13.49 6.64 -6.24
C GLY A 73 12.45 7.73 -6.54
N ALA A 74 11.25 7.39 -7.00
CA ALA A 74 10.23 8.38 -7.33
C ALA A 74 9.78 9.14 -6.08
N ASP A 75 9.48 10.43 -6.23
CA ASP A 75 8.88 11.24 -5.19
C ASP A 75 7.35 11.13 -5.31
N LEU A 76 6.73 10.43 -4.36
CA LEU A 76 5.28 10.20 -4.25
C LEU A 76 4.73 10.81 -2.95
N ARG A 77 5.48 11.73 -2.33
CA ARG A 77 5.08 12.35 -1.07
C ARG A 77 3.72 13.01 -1.21
N GLN A 78 2.84 12.72 -0.26
CA GLN A 78 1.46 13.26 -0.21
C GLN A 78 0.64 12.99 -1.49
N ALA A 79 1.06 12.07 -2.35
CA ALA A 79 0.24 11.68 -3.50
C ALA A 79 -1.01 10.92 -3.04
N VAL A 80 -2.05 10.95 -3.87
CA VAL A 80 -3.30 10.23 -3.60
C VAL A 80 -3.36 9.02 -4.52
N LEU A 81 -3.14 7.82 -3.99
CA LEU A 81 -3.15 6.52 -4.65
C LEU A 81 -4.30 5.63 -4.15
N PHE A 82 -5.37 6.23 -3.62
CA PHE A 82 -6.56 5.49 -3.19
C PHE A 82 -7.01 4.51 -4.28
N GLY A 83 -7.09 3.23 -3.94
CA GLY A 83 -7.50 2.14 -4.82
C GLY A 83 -6.66 1.96 -6.09
N ALA A 84 -5.43 2.49 -6.15
CA ALA A 84 -4.55 2.33 -7.29
C ALA A 84 -4.07 0.87 -7.43
N ASP A 85 -3.80 0.46 -8.67
CA ASP A 85 -3.19 -0.83 -9.00
C ASP A 85 -1.68 -0.64 -9.14
N LEU A 86 -0.92 -1.13 -8.17
CA LEU A 86 0.55 -1.11 -8.09
C LEU A 86 1.12 -2.54 -8.13
N ARG A 87 0.35 -3.52 -8.62
CA ARG A 87 0.78 -4.92 -8.65
C ARG A 87 2.10 -5.08 -9.40
N GLY A 88 3.08 -5.71 -8.76
CA GLY A 88 4.42 -5.91 -9.31
C GLY A 88 5.20 -4.62 -9.62
N ALA A 89 4.75 -3.46 -9.14
CA ALA A 89 5.48 -2.20 -9.33
C ALA A 89 6.81 -2.21 -8.55
N ASP A 90 7.79 -1.51 -9.09
CA ASP A 90 9.12 -1.40 -8.50
C ASP A 90 9.27 -0.04 -7.82
N LEU A 91 9.05 0.00 -6.50
CA LEU A 91 9.03 1.19 -5.66
C LEU A 91 10.31 1.31 -4.81
N ARG A 92 11.40 0.65 -5.22
CA ARG A 92 12.63 0.65 -4.43
C ARG A 92 13.16 2.05 -4.18
N GLY A 93 13.39 2.37 -2.92
CA GLY A 93 13.88 3.68 -2.50
C GLY A 93 12.93 4.84 -2.79
N ALA A 94 11.68 4.60 -3.18
CA ALA A 94 10.71 5.67 -3.41
C ALA A 94 10.35 6.41 -2.12
N ASP A 95 10.09 7.70 -2.23
CA ASP A 95 9.63 8.52 -1.12
C ASP A 95 8.09 8.61 -1.14
N LEU A 96 7.45 7.87 -0.25
CA LEU A 96 6.00 7.75 -0.12
C LEU A 96 5.49 8.43 1.17
N GLN A 97 6.21 9.44 1.69
CA GLN A 97 5.83 10.06 2.96
C GLN A 97 4.42 10.67 2.93
N GLY A 98 3.57 10.19 3.83
CA GLY A 98 2.16 10.54 3.97
C GLY A 98 1.33 10.36 2.71
N VAL A 99 1.73 9.45 1.83
CA VAL A 99 0.92 9.02 0.68
C VAL A 99 -0.40 8.39 1.16
N ASP A 100 -1.47 8.58 0.39
CA ASP A 100 -2.73 7.87 0.63
C ASP A 100 -2.82 6.62 -0.26
N LEU A 101 -2.57 5.45 0.31
CA LEU A 101 -2.67 4.12 -0.32
C LEU A 101 -3.90 3.35 0.15
N TYR A 102 -4.94 4.03 0.65
CA TYR A 102 -6.15 3.37 1.11
C TYR A 102 -6.70 2.42 0.03
N ALA A 103 -6.91 1.15 0.41
CA ALA A 103 -7.41 0.08 -0.47
C ALA A 103 -6.62 -0.12 -1.79
N ALA A 104 -5.36 0.31 -1.86
CA ALA A 104 -4.50 0.06 -3.02
C ALA A 104 -4.03 -1.40 -3.07
N ASP A 105 -3.79 -1.91 -4.29
CA ASP A 105 -3.24 -3.25 -4.52
C ASP A 105 -1.75 -3.14 -4.87
N LEU A 106 -0.89 -3.54 -3.94
CA LEU A 106 0.57 -3.60 -4.10
C LEU A 106 1.07 -5.06 -4.13
N THR A 107 0.22 -6.01 -4.55
CA THR A 107 0.59 -7.43 -4.59
C THR A 107 1.86 -7.64 -5.43
N GLY A 108 2.86 -8.30 -4.87
CA GLY A 108 4.14 -8.59 -5.52
C GLY A 108 5.03 -7.36 -5.77
N ALA A 109 4.69 -6.18 -5.25
CA ALA A 109 5.50 -4.98 -5.43
C ALA A 109 6.84 -5.06 -4.67
N ASP A 110 7.83 -4.30 -5.14
CA ASP A 110 9.14 -4.17 -4.49
C ASP A 110 9.27 -2.81 -3.80
N LEU A 111 9.09 -2.78 -2.47
CA LEU A 111 9.13 -1.60 -1.60
C LEU A 111 10.45 -1.50 -0.82
N ARG A 112 11.49 -2.25 -1.19
CA ARG A 112 12.75 -2.25 -0.43
C ARG A 112 13.33 -0.84 -0.34
N GLN A 113 13.72 -0.46 0.88
CA GLN A 113 14.25 0.87 1.21
C GLN A 113 13.28 2.05 0.95
N ALA A 114 12.00 1.81 0.67
CA ALA A 114 11.03 2.89 0.49
C ALA A 114 10.66 3.57 1.83
N SER A 115 10.29 4.84 1.77
CA SER A 115 9.82 5.60 2.95
C SER A 115 8.31 5.72 2.94
N LEU A 116 7.60 5.02 3.83
CA LEU A 116 6.15 5.09 4.03
C LEU A 116 5.80 5.85 5.33
N VAL A 117 6.64 6.79 5.75
CA VAL A 117 6.43 7.51 7.01
C VAL A 117 5.13 8.31 6.94
N GLY A 118 4.23 8.10 7.91
CA GLY A 118 2.91 8.75 7.95
C GLY A 118 1.93 8.29 6.88
N ALA A 119 2.25 7.27 6.06
CA ALA A 119 1.40 6.81 4.97
C ALA A 119 0.09 6.18 5.46
N ASN A 120 -0.96 6.30 4.66
CA ASN A 120 -2.23 5.60 4.91
C ASN A 120 -2.29 4.30 4.10
N LEU A 121 -2.07 3.15 4.75
CA LEU A 121 -2.14 1.81 4.15
C LEU A 121 -3.41 1.05 4.57
N VAL A 122 -4.44 1.76 5.02
CA VAL A 122 -5.67 1.13 5.51
C VAL A 122 -6.33 0.33 4.40
N GLY A 123 -6.53 -0.96 4.63
CA GLY A 123 -7.14 -1.90 3.67
C GLY A 123 -6.30 -2.19 2.42
N ALA A 124 -5.04 -1.72 2.36
CA ALA A 124 -4.15 -2.05 1.24
C ALA A 124 -3.76 -3.54 1.25
N ASP A 125 -3.37 -4.05 0.09
CA ASP A 125 -2.82 -5.40 -0.06
C ASP A 125 -1.33 -5.33 -0.43
N ILE A 126 -0.46 -5.88 0.39
CA ILE A 126 0.97 -6.03 0.09
C ILE A 126 1.36 -7.51 0.01
N THR A 127 0.44 -8.41 -0.31
CA THR A 127 0.71 -9.85 -0.48
C THR A 127 1.90 -10.08 -1.41
N ASP A 128 2.82 -10.97 -1.03
CA ASP A 128 4.05 -11.30 -1.76
C ASP A 128 4.98 -10.09 -2.07
N ALA A 129 4.79 -8.95 -1.41
CA ALA A 129 5.64 -7.78 -1.59
C ALA A 129 6.99 -7.91 -0.85
N HIS A 130 8.01 -7.24 -1.37
CA HIS A 130 9.34 -7.14 -0.75
C HIS A 130 9.45 -5.84 0.04
N ILE A 131 9.69 -5.92 1.34
CA ILE A 131 9.63 -4.76 2.25
C ILE A 131 10.91 -4.57 3.08
N ASP A 132 12.04 -5.11 2.62
CA ASP A 132 13.30 -5.02 3.36
C ASP A 132 13.75 -3.56 3.54
N GLY A 133 13.88 -3.16 4.81
CA GLY A 133 14.29 -1.80 5.19
C GLY A 133 13.28 -0.71 4.87
N VAL A 134 12.01 -1.06 4.64
CA VAL A 134 10.93 -0.06 4.55
C VAL A 134 10.76 0.68 5.88
N ASP A 135 10.42 1.96 5.80
CA ASP A 135 10.09 2.78 6.98
C ASP A 135 8.58 2.99 7.10
N LEU A 136 7.95 2.39 8.11
CA LEU A 136 6.52 2.47 8.42
C LEU A 136 6.26 3.34 9.66
N THR A 137 7.19 4.20 10.06
CA THR A 137 7.02 5.14 11.18
C THR A 137 5.74 5.95 10.97
N ASP A 138 4.85 6.01 11.96
CA ASP A 138 3.55 6.68 11.87
C ASP A 138 2.62 6.24 10.71
N ALA A 139 2.87 5.09 10.06
CA ALA A 139 1.97 4.58 9.03
C ALA A 139 0.68 4.00 9.63
N LYS A 140 -0.45 4.19 8.95
CA LYS A 140 -1.75 3.60 9.32
C LYS A 140 -1.91 2.25 8.63
N ILE A 141 -2.07 1.17 9.39
CA ILE A 141 -2.02 -0.21 8.86
C ILE A 141 -3.28 -1.03 9.15
N ALA A 142 -4.41 -0.38 9.48
CA ALA A 142 -5.64 -1.10 9.79
C ALA A 142 -6.12 -1.91 8.58
N GLY A 143 -6.30 -3.22 8.74
CA GLY A 143 -6.78 -4.08 7.64
C GLY A 143 -5.77 -4.32 6.51
N LEU A 144 -4.49 -3.96 6.70
CA LEU A 144 -3.42 -4.27 5.76
C LEU A 144 -3.27 -5.79 5.58
N THR A 145 -3.22 -6.27 4.34
CA THR A 145 -2.98 -7.69 4.02
C THR A 145 -1.51 -7.91 3.70
N VAL A 146 -0.90 -8.95 4.28
CA VAL A 146 0.58 -9.17 4.29
C VAL A 146 0.99 -10.63 4.05
N ARG A 147 0.17 -11.43 3.35
CA ARG A 147 0.45 -12.86 3.15
C ARG A 147 1.67 -13.05 2.25
N GLY A 148 2.51 -14.05 2.52
CA GLY A 148 3.70 -14.34 1.71
C GLY A 148 4.77 -13.24 1.71
N THR A 149 4.58 -12.18 2.52
CA THR A 149 5.60 -11.14 2.71
C THR A 149 6.64 -11.63 3.71
N PRO A 150 7.92 -11.27 3.58
CA PRO A 150 8.98 -11.65 4.53
C PRO A 150 8.77 -11.18 5.99
N MET A 151 7.73 -10.40 6.29
CA MET A 151 7.27 -10.11 7.66
C MET A 151 6.44 -11.24 8.29
N GLU A 152 5.98 -12.20 7.49
CA GLU A 152 5.33 -13.41 7.97
C GLU A 152 6.36 -14.28 8.70
N LEU A 153 5.99 -14.80 9.87
CA LEU A 153 6.82 -15.77 10.56
C LEU A 153 6.80 -17.07 9.78
N ALA A 154 7.83 -17.26 8.95
CA ALA A 154 8.09 -18.52 8.31
C ALA A 154 8.00 -19.66 9.32
N ASP A 155 7.39 -20.77 8.91
CA ASP A 155 7.28 -22.00 9.69
C ASP A 155 8.63 -22.34 10.32
N ARG A 156 8.76 -22.11 11.63
CA ARG A 156 10.02 -22.35 12.32
C ARG A 156 10.09 -23.82 12.69
N THR A 157 10.96 -24.55 12.01
CA THR A 157 11.24 -25.95 12.35
C THR A 157 12.34 -26.02 13.40
N VAL A 158 12.03 -26.61 14.55
CA VAL A 158 12.97 -26.84 15.65
C VAL A 158 13.02 -28.33 15.95
N ARG A 159 14.19 -28.86 16.31
CA ARG A 159 14.36 -30.27 16.67
C ARG A 159 14.39 -30.44 18.19
N SER A 160 13.58 -31.35 18.70
CA SER A 160 13.63 -31.82 20.09
C SER A 160 14.56 -33.03 20.21
N PRO A 161 15.65 -32.97 21.00
CA PRO A 161 16.60 -34.07 21.15
C PRO A 161 16.06 -35.30 21.87
N ASP A 162 15.14 -35.10 22.80
CA ASP A 162 14.66 -36.08 23.79
C ASP A 162 13.15 -36.34 23.70
N GLY A 163 12.44 -35.61 22.84
CA GLY A 163 10.98 -35.65 22.74
C GLY A 163 10.30 -34.71 23.74
N GLU A 164 11.05 -33.91 24.50
CA GLU A 164 10.50 -32.96 25.44
C GLU A 164 10.18 -31.60 24.79
N ARG A 165 9.48 -30.75 25.56
CA ARG A 165 9.12 -29.39 25.18
C ARG A 165 10.35 -28.54 24.92
N VAL A 166 10.35 -27.84 23.79
CA VAL A 166 11.43 -26.93 23.44
C VAL A 166 11.00 -25.49 23.72
N SER A 167 11.93 -24.70 24.28
CA SER A 167 11.74 -23.25 24.43
C SER A 167 12.28 -22.54 23.20
N VAL A 168 11.38 -21.93 22.43
CA VAL A 168 11.70 -21.24 21.19
C VAL A 168 11.58 -19.74 21.41
N ARG A 169 12.69 -19.00 21.28
CA ARG A 169 12.67 -17.54 21.26
C ARG A 169 12.30 -17.07 19.86
N ILE A 170 11.21 -16.33 19.73
CA ILE A 170 10.80 -15.73 18.47
C ILE A 170 11.66 -14.48 18.24
N GLN A 171 12.42 -14.48 17.15
CA GLN A 171 13.15 -13.32 16.65
C GLN A 171 12.54 -12.95 15.31
N LEU A 172 12.07 -11.70 15.23
CA LEU A 172 11.43 -11.13 14.06
C LEU A 172 12.19 -9.87 13.70
N GLU A 173 12.58 -9.78 12.45
CA GLU A 173 13.02 -8.53 11.85
C GLU A 173 11.76 -7.80 11.40
N LEU A 174 11.41 -6.75 12.13
CA LEU A 174 10.29 -5.88 11.78
C LEU A 174 10.81 -4.64 11.06
N PRO A 175 10.06 -4.09 10.11
CA PRO A 175 10.35 -2.79 9.54
C PRO A 175 10.43 -1.69 10.60
N ARG A 176 11.10 -0.59 10.25
CA ARG A 176 11.13 0.60 11.12
C ARG A 176 9.71 1.10 11.35
N GLY A 177 9.43 1.58 12.57
CA GLY A 177 8.10 2.03 12.97
C GLY A 177 7.11 0.92 13.33
N VAL A 178 7.44 -0.36 13.12
CA VAL A 178 6.59 -1.49 13.50
C VAL A 178 7.10 -2.12 14.80
N SER A 179 6.18 -2.34 15.74
CA SER A 179 6.47 -3.02 17.00
C SER A 179 5.53 -4.20 17.23
N SER A 180 6.05 -5.29 17.82
CA SER A 180 5.23 -6.42 18.27
C SER A 180 5.61 -6.88 19.67
N ARG A 181 4.78 -6.50 20.66
CA ARG A 181 4.95 -6.91 22.07
C ARG A 181 4.68 -8.40 22.32
N SER A 182 3.99 -9.06 21.39
CA SER A 182 3.54 -10.45 21.51
C SER A 182 4.46 -11.47 20.82
N CYS A 183 5.45 -11.02 20.05
CA CYS A 183 6.32 -11.96 19.32
C CYS A 183 7.79 -11.56 19.34
N VAL A 184 8.16 -10.29 19.30
CA VAL A 184 9.59 -9.92 19.36
C VAL A 184 10.15 -10.23 20.75
N GLY A 185 11.09 -11.17 20.83
CA GLY A 185 11.78 -11.54 22.07
C GLY A 185 11.00 -12.49 22.98
N GLN A 186 9.79 -12.89 22.60
CA GLN A 186 8.97 -13.81 23.39
C GLN A 186 9.53 -15.24 23.32
N VAL A 187 9.55 -15.91 24.48
CA VAL A 187 9.89 -17.33 24.59
C VAL A 187 8.60 -18.13 24.63
N VAL A 188 8.40 -18.99 23.64
CA VAL A 188 7.27 -19.90 23.53
C VAL A 188 7.73 -21.31 23.89
N ARG A 189 7.01 -21.98 24.78
CA ARG A 189 7.21 -23.40 25.07
C ARG A 189 6.32 -24.18 24.12
N ALA A 190 6.93 -24.96 23.23
CA ALA A 190 6.22 -25.74 22.22
C ALA A 190 6.45 -27.24 22.47
N ASP A 191 5.36 -28.00 22.44
CA ASP A 191 5.38 -29.46 22.42
C ASP A 191 5.78 -29.99 21.03
N VAL A 192 6.18 -31.25 20.96
CA VAL A 192 6.40 -31.94 19.66
C VAL A 192 5.11 -31.87 18.85
N GLY A 193 5.20 -31.40 17.61
CA GLY A 193 4.05 -31.09 16.76
C GLY A 193 4.02 -29.60 16.37
N THR A 194 2.81 -29.07 16.18
CA THR A 194 2.60 -27.71 15.67
C THR A 194 2.01 -26.82 16.75
N THR A 195 2.66 -25.67 16.99
CA THR A 195 2.18 -24.62 17.90
C THR A 195 1.96 -23.33 17.11
N GLU A 196 0.72 -22.82 17.09
CA GLU A 196 0.42 -21.51 16.52
C GLU A 196 0.62 -20.38 17.56
N VAL A 197 1.26 -19.30 17.14
CA VAL A 197 1.46 -18.10 17.95
C VAL A 197 0.84 -16.91 17.22
N ARG A 198 0.00 -16.14 17.91
CA ARG A 198 -0.59 -14.93 17.34
C ARG A 198 0.28 -13.71 17.67
N CYS A 199 0.80 -13.08 16.63
CA CYS A 199 1.61 -11.86 16.68
C CYS A 199 0.76 -10.65 16.36
N ARG A 200 0.54 -9.82 17.37
CA ARG A 200 -0.02 -8.50 17.19
C ARG A 200 1.08 -7.50 16.88
N MET A 201 0.95 -6.82 15.76
CA MET A 201 1.85 -5.77 15.31
C MET A 201 1.10 -4.43 15.29
N SER A 202 1.81 -3.36 15.59
CA SER A 202 1.28 -2.00 15.61
C SER A 202 2.35 -0.97 15.28
N THR A 203 1.91 0.14 14.71
CA THR A 203 2.69 1.37 14.49
C THR A 203 2.35 2.43 15.54
N GLU A 204 3.13 3.52 15.56
CA GLU A 204 2.93 4.65 16.48
C GLU A 204 1.68 5.49 16.18
N ALA A 205 1.18 5.44 14.93
CA ALA A 205 -0.05 6.11 14.53
C ALA A 205 -1.30 5.64 15.28
N ARG A 206 -1.25 4.46 15.95
CA ARG A 206 -2.35 3.83 16.71
C ARG A 206 -3.63 3.55 15.90
N GLU A 207 -3.68 3.91 14.62
CA GLU A 207 -4.78 3.63 13.70
C GLU A 207 -4.53 2.33 12.91
N GLY A 208 -4.55 1.21 13.64
CA GLY A 208 -4.46 -0.11 13.04
C GLY A 208 -3.67 -1.10 13.87
N ARG A 209 -4.18 -2.33 13.92
CA ARG A 209 -3.48 -3.50 14.44
C ARG A 209 -3.48 -4.56 13.37
N LEU A 210 -2.32 -5.17 13.20
CA LEU A 210 -2.15 -6.31 12.32
C LEU A 210 -1.98 -7.55 13.20
N ASP A 211 -2.92 -8.49 13.13
CA ASP A 211 -2.82 -9.77 13.83
C ASP A 211 -2.36 -10.84 12.84
N GLN A 212 -1.12 -11.29 13.00
CA GLN A 212 -0.51 -12.33 12.18
C GLN A 212 -0.36 -13.64 12.96
N ARG A 213 -0.38 -14.77 12.25
CA ARG A 213 -0.10 -16.08 12.83
C ARG A 213 1.31 -16.51 12.47
N ALA A 214 1.93 -17.21 13.40
CA ALA A 214 3.24 -17.82 13.27
C ALA A 214 3.13 -19.28 13.64
N THR A 215 3.67 -20.16 12.80
CA THR A 215 3.69 -21.59 13.09
C THR A 215 5.07 -21.98 13.59
N ILE A 216 5.12 -22.67 14.72
CA ILE A 216 6.32 -23.31 15.22
C ILE A 216 6.10 -24.81 15.12
N THR A 217 6.95 -25.48 14.34
CA THR A 217 6.92 -26.93 14.19
C THR A 217 8.09 -27.53 14.95
N VAL A 218 7.80 -28.31 15.98
CA VAL A 218 8.81 -29.04 16.74
C VAL A 218 8.82 -30.49 16.28
N THR A 219 9.96 -30.94 15.76
CA THR A 219 10.18 -32.31 15.28
C THR A 219 10.91 -33.14 16.33
N GLY A 220 10.43 -34.35 16.61
CA GLY A 220 11.00 -35.26 17.60
C GLY A 220 10.15 -36.52 17.75
N SER A 221 10.65 -37.53 18.46
CA SER A 221 9.86 -38.71 18.84
C SER A 221 9.11 -38.36 20.13
N SER A 222 7.77 -38.27 20.10
CA SER A 222 7.00 -38.29 21.35
C SER A 222 7.22 -39.65 22.01
N ARG A 223 7.72 -39.67 23.25
CA ARG A 223 7.72 -40.91 24.05
C ARG A 223 6.32 -41.22 24.57
#